data_AF-A0ABC8WZT7-F1
#
_entry.id   AF-A0ABC8WZT7-F1
#
_cell.length_a   1.000
_cell.length_b   1.000
_cell.length_c   1.000
_cell.angle_alpha   90.00
_cell.angle_beta   90.00
_cell.angle_gamma   90.00
#
_symmetry.space_group_name_H-M   'P 1'
#
loop_
_entity.id
_entity.type
_entity.pdbx_description
1 polymer ?
#
loop_
_entity_poly.entity_id
_entity_poly.type
_entity_poly.pdbx_seq_one_letter_code
_entity_poly.pdbx_strand_id
1 'polypeptide(L)'
;MPEEEHPVVASQAPGGGGATLPRTGMENDAAEEMQRPIKRPAEDDAEGLDAKRPKPPPSPIKWWEDKATTLLIGVRQEQATLYDPKRRSFHCCRGFERDVCEPAVFDHEEESTARIARPLDTIPDSKLDQLRLALNVIHVKVLASDVGFPVRVYGTVLMRDGLDFKCIYLFQRDRDNCQVISSPGEMLALTGPNRGPFEATTFYFEINLKIRGEEQIMDRIFCRTLIGQDYPLDQWTKKKQISSWLSTLEFAYRSVHYAVEATVGISILRGPRKFYGSLVACTSEDSNEMVLYDSERWGAVATYAADGSVALIRPLVVLREDEDLVLKVSSFGRGRRAKPKTNVLTVEHGDRSFNIRQGRYKLQVTISWSGILW
;
A
#
# COMPACT_ATOMS: atom_id res chain seq x y z
N MET A 1 -31.11 25.56 29.46
CA MET A 1 -31.55 26.35 30.62
C MET A 1 -32.96 25.94 30.96
N PRO A 2 -33.28 25.67 32.23
CA PRO A 2 -32.42 25.67 33.45
C PRO A 2 -32.00 24.23 33.84
N GLU A 3 -31.33 23.85 34.94
CA GLU A 3 -30.41 24.40 35.98
C GLU A 3 -29.75 23.13 36.64
N GLU A 4 -28.51 23.08 37.17
CA GLU A 4 -27.97 23.69 38.42
C GLU A 4 -28.78 23.35 39.70
N GLU A 5 -28.24 23.18 40.91
CA GLU A 5 -26.89 22.85 41.43
C GLU A 5 -27.00 22.47 42.93
N HIS A 6 -26.13 21.59 43.48
CA HIS A 6 -25.80 21.39 44.92
C HIS A 6 -26.90 21.23 46.02
N PRO A 7 -26.54 20.70 47.23
CA PRO A 7 -26.11 21.59 48.32
C PRO A 7 -24.91 21.08 49.15
N VAL A 8 -24.35 22.00 49.94
CA VAL A 8 -23.22 21.87 50.88
C VAL A 8 -23.73 21.94 52.33
N VAL A 9 -23.12 21.23 53.29
CA VAL A 9 -22.97 21.66 54.72
C VAL A 9 -21.67 21.06 55.31
N ALA A 10 -21.00 21.79 56.20
CA ALA A 10 -19.72 21.44 56.85
C ALA A 10 -19.71 21.71 58.37
N SER A 11 -18.80 21.07 59.13
CA SER A 11 -18.14 21.54 60.39
C SER A 11 -17.39 20.37 61.08
N GLN A 12 -16.06 20.36 61.22
CA GLN A 12 -15.25 20.82 62.40
C GLN A 12 -15.50 20.05 63.72
N ALA A 13 -14.54 19.74 64.63
CA ALA A 13 -13.05 19.72 64.73
C ALA A 13 -12.74 19.09 66.15
N PRO A 14 -11.59 19.27 66.88
CA PRO A 14 -10.23 19.74 66.57
C PRO A 14 -9.07 18.92 67.24
N GLY A 15 -7.81 19.39 67.06
CA GLY A 15 -6.68 19.20 68.01
C GLY A 15 -5.47 18.40 67.47
N GLY A 16 -4.20 18.83 67.61
CA GLY A 16 -3.63 20.09 68.12
C GLY A 16 -2.32 19.88 68.90
N GLY A 17 -1.18 20.39 68.42
CA GLY A 17 0.08 20.37 69.19
C GLY A 17 1.36 20.66 68.39
N GLY A 18 2.02 21.79 68.68
CA GLY A 18 3.47 22.02 68.44
C GLY A 18 4.25 21.95 69.77
N ALA A 19 5.52 22.34 69.92
CA ALA A 19 6.56 22.81 69.00
C ALA A 19 7.93 22.87 69.74
N THR A 20 9.03 23.13 69.01
CA THR A 20 10.30 23.78 69.45
C THR A 20 11.52 22.96 69.92
N LEU A 21 12.70 23.51 69.56
CA LEU A 21 14.14 23.17 69.69
C LEU A 21 14.72 23.37 71.13
N PRO A 22 16.02 23.11 71.50
CA PRO A 22 17.26 23.29 70.71
C PRO A 22 18.52 22.40 70.99
N ARG A 23 19.69 22.87 70.49
CA ARG A 23 21.02 22.24 70.31
C ARG A 23 21.88 21.95 71.56
N THR A 24 22.71 20.90 71.43
CA THR A 24 24.17 20.78 71.70
C THR A 24 24.74 19.66 70.80
N GLY A 25 26.04 19.37 70.63
CA GLY A 25 27.30 19.92 71.19
C GLY A 25 28.55 19.48 70.38
N MET A 26 29.64 19.09 71.07
CA MET A 26 30.89 18.45 70.58
C MET A 26 31.09 17.13 71.40
N GLU A 27 32.02 16.19 71.19
CA GLU A 27 33.33 16.18 70.49
C GLU A 27 33.80 14.74 70.15
N ASN A 28 35.02 14.61 69.62
CA ASN A 28 35.75 13.43 69.10
C ASN A 28 35.77 12.14 69.93
N ASP A 29 36.09 11.00 69.29
CA ASP A 29 37.35 10.29 69.60
C ASP A 29 37.79 9.31 68.49
N ALA A 30 39.10 9.01 68.45
CA ALA A 30 39.77 8.26 67.38
C ALA A 30 40.09 6.80 67.75
N ALA A 31 40.27 5.93 66.75
CA ALA A 31 40.87 4.61 66.92
C ALA A 31 41.61 4.12 65.66
N GLU A 32 42.93 3.96 65.77
CA GLU A 32 43.71 3.04 64.93
C GLU A 32 43.72 1.65 65.60
N GLU A 33 43.60 0.54 64.86
CA GLU A 33 44.65 -0.52 64.87
C GLU A 33 44.43 -1.70 63.89
N MET A 34 45.46 -2.56 63.85
CA MET A 34 45.87 -3.60 62.91
C MET A 34 44.90 -4.72 62.45
N GLN A 35 44.83 -4.86 61.12
CA GLN A 35 45.31 -6.03 60.32
C GLN A 35 45.17 -7.52 60.78
N ARG A 36 44.63 -8.33 59.84
CA ARG A 36 44.81 -9.79 59.56
C ARG A 36 43.89 -10.81 60.27
N PRO A 37 43.64 -12.03 59.70
CA PRO A 37 43.72 -12.44 58.28
C PRO A 37 42.50 -13.22 57.74
N ILE A 38 42.43 -13.27 56.40
CA ILE A 38 41.82 -14.26 55.48
C ILE A 38 41.04 -15.45 56.11
N LYS A 39 39.74 -15.53 55.77
CA LYS A 39 39.02 -16.79 55.56
C LYS A 39 38.40 -16.80 54.16
N ARG A 40 38.60 -17.90 53.43
CA ARG A 40 37.84 -18.34 52.24
C ARG A 40 37.32 -19.76 52.54
N PRO A 41 36.38 -20.35 51.78
CA PRO A 41 35.47 -19.76 50.78
C PRO A 41 33.99 -20.07 51.08
N ALA A 42 33.08 -19.47 50.31
CA ALA A 42 31.88 -20.12 49.76
C ALA A 42 31.41 -19.33 48.54
N GLU A 43 30.91 -20.03 47.54
CA GLU A 43 30.31 -19.46 46.32
C GLU A 43 28.88 -19.01 46.62
N ASP A 44 28.41 -17.94 45.97
CA ASP A 44 27.00 -17.76 45.61
C ASP A 44 26.88 -16.68 44.53
N ASP A 45 25.92 -16.87 43.62
CA ASP A 45 25.82 -16.16 42.35
C ASP A 45 25.30 -14.72 42.47
N ALA A 46 25.86 -13.82 41.67
CA ALA A 46 25.29 -12.49 41.42
C ALA A 46 25.41 -12.14 39.94
N GLU A 47 24.33 -12.36 39.18
CA GLU A 47 24.21 -11.85 37.81
C GLU A 47 24.34 -10.32 37.80
N GLY A 48 25.28 -9.82 37.00
CA GLY A 48 25.51 -8.39 36.87
C GLY A 48 24.40 -7.69 36.06
N LEU A 49 23.76 -6.69 36.66
CA LEU A 49 22.91 -5.72 35.96
C LEU A 49 23.76 -4.90 34.97
N ASP A 50 23.90 -5.37 33.74
CA ASP A 50 24.69 -4.69 32.71
C ASP A 50 23.95 -3.47 32.15
N ALA A 51 24.27 -2.30 32.70
CA ALA A 51 23.74 -1.02 32.26
C ALA A 51 24.25 -0.69 30.86
N LYS A 52 23.42 -0.94 29.84
CA LYS A 52 23.72 -0.69 28.41
C LYS A 52 24.35 0.70 28.20
N ARG A 53 25.66 0.70 27.95
CA ARG A 53 26.44 1.91 27.60
C ARG A 53 25.76 2.66 26.45
N PRO A 54 25.66 4.00 26.49
CA PRO A 54 25.23 4.77 25.33
C PRO A 54 26.12 4.44 24.13
N LYS A 55 25.53 4.24 22.95
CA LYS A 55 26.31 4.05 21.73
C LYS A 55 27.18 5.29 21.49
N PRO A 56 28.46 5.13 21.10
CA PRO A 56 29.31 6.27 20.79
C PRO A 56 28.71 7.08 19.62
N PRO A 57 28.94 8.39 19.57
CA PRO A 57 28.45 9.22 18.46
C PRO A 57 29.02 8.73 17.11
N PRO A 58 28.28 8.92 16.00
CA PRO A 58 28.79 8.57 14.67
C PRO A 58 30.12 9.27 14.38
N SER A 59 30.97 8.64 13.57
CA SER A 59 32.23 9.25 13.17
C SER A 59 31.97 10.60 12.45
N PRO A 60 32.91 11.56 12.51
CA PRO A 60 32.72 12.86 11.85
C PRO A 60 32.37 12.76 10.36
N ILE A 61 32.91 11.75 9.67
CA ILE A 61 32.60 11.44 8.27
C ILE A 61 31.14 11.01 8.12
N LYS A 62 30.71 9.99 8.89
CA LYS A 62 29.34 9.49 8.86
C LYS A 62 28.31 10.57 9.20
N TRP A 63 28.63 11.44 10.16
CA TRP A 63 27.77 12.58 10.50
C TRP A 63 27.61 13.58 9.34
N TRP A 64 28.68 13.85 8.58
CA TRP A 64 28.60 14.70 7.38
C TRP A 64 27.83 14.03 6.25
N GLU A 65 28.02 12.73 6.03
CA GLU A 65 27.23 11.93 5.07
C GLU A 65 25.73 11.98 5.43
N ASP A 66 25.37 11.61 6.66
CA ASP A 66 23.99 11.65 7.17
C ASP A 66 23.33 13.03 6.95
N LYS A 67 24.09 14.10 7.20
CA LYS A 67 23.63 15.49 7.04
C LYS A 67 23.49 15.89 5.56
N ALA A 68 24.41 15.50 4.70
CA ALA A 68 24.36 15.76 3.26
C ALA A 68 23.17 15.04 2.62
N THR A 69 22.97 13.76 2.95
CA THR A 69 21.80 12.97 2.54
C THR A 69 20.49 13.62 2.97
N THR A 70 20.39 14.07 4.23
CA THR A 70 19.19 14.75 4.75
C THR A 70 18.90 16.06 3.99
N LEU A 71 19.92 16.89 3.74
CA LEU A 71 19.76 18.13 2.97
C LEU A 71 19.34 17.85 1.53
N LEU A 72 19.90 16.82 0.90
CA LEU A 72 19.55 16.46 -0.48
C LEU A 72 18.10 15.98 -0.58
N ILE A 73 17.61 15.16 0.37
CA ILE A 73 16.19 14.79 0.45
C ILE A 73 15.32 16.04 0.54
N GLY A 74 15.66 17.00 1.41
CA GLY A 74 14.91 18.25 1.54
C GLY A 74 14.81 19.01 0.21
N VAL A 75 15.94 19.20 -0.49
CA VAL A 75 15.96 19.85 -1.82
C VAL A 75 15.12 19.08 -2.85
N ARG A 76 15.17 17.75 -2.84
CA ARG A 76 14.34 16.92 -3.75
C ARG A 76 12.85 16.99 -3.42
N GLN A 77 12.49 17.02 -2.13
CA GLN A 77 11.12 17.22 -1.66
C GLN A 77 10.59 18.59 -2.07
N GLU A 78 11.38 19.66 -1.93
CA GLU A 78 11.03 21.01 -2.41
C GLU A 78 10.83 21.04 -3.93
N GLN A 79 11.75 20.44 -4.71
CA GLN A 79 11.62 20.30 -6.17
C GLN A 79 10.37 19.52 -6.61
N ALA A 80 9.95 18.54 -5.80
CA ALA A 80 8.74 17.75 -6.03
C ALA A 80 7.46 18.37 -5.43
N THR A 81 7.57 19.51 -4.74
CA THR A 81 6.47 20.18 -4.07
C THR A 81 5.83 21.22 -4.98
N LEU A 82 4.51 21.11 -5.15
CA LEU A 82 3.72 22.00 -5.99
C LEU A 82 2.54 22.57 -5.21
N TYR A 83 2.17 23.81 -5.53
CA TYR A 83 0.92 24.38 -5.05
C TYR A 83 -0.26 23.69 -5.74
N ASP A 84 -1.15 23.06 -4.97
CA ASP A 84 -2.40 22.48 -5.48
C ASP A 84 -3.51 23.53 -5.34
N PRO A 85 -4.04 24.11 -6.44
CA PRO A 85 -5.05 25.17 -6.35
C PRO A 85 -6.38 24.72 -5.72
N LYS A 86 -6.69 23.42 -5.78
CA LYS A 86 -7.93 22.84 -5.23
C LYS A 86 -7.84 22.66 -3.71
N ARG A 87 -6.65 22.33 -3.22
CA ARG A 87 -6.35 22.18 -1.78
C ARG A 87 -5.90 23.51 -1.12
N ARG A 88 -5.47 24.47 -1.94
CA ARG A 88 -4.93 25.79 -1.57
C ARG A 88 -3.63 25.73 -0.74
N SER A 89 -2.86 24.67 -0.93
CA SER A 89 -1.65 24.37 -0.16
C SER A 89 -0.58 23.70 -1.01
N PHE A 90 0.67 23.81 -0.58
CA PHE A 90 1.80 23.12 -1.19
C PHE A 90 1.84 21.65 -0.74
N HIS A 91 2.05 20.74 -1.69
CA HIS A 91 2.17 19.31 -1.41
C HIS A 91 3.31 18.69 -2.22
N CYS A 92 4.15 17.89 -1.55
CA CYS A 92 5.08 17.01 -2.23
C CYS A 92 4.30 15.97 -3.06
N CYS A 93 4.75 15.75 -4.29
CA CYS A 93 4.10 14.85 -5.25
C CYS A 93 4.92 13.56 -5.50
N ARG A 94 5.94 13.29 -4.67
CA ARG A 94 6.92 12.21 -4.85
C ARG A 94 7.30 11.59 -3.50
N GLY A 95 7.41 10.26 -3.46
CA GLY A 95 7.91 9.55 -2.29
C GLY A 95 9.43 9.69 -2.22
N PHE A 96 9.94 9.87 -1.00
CA PHE A 96 11.38 9.84 -0.70
C PHE A 96 11.55 9.09 0.61
N GLU A 97 12.29 7.98 0.60
CA GLU A 97 12.54 7.18 1.79
C GLU A 97 14.04 6.98 2.00
N ARG A 98 14.55 7.50 3.12
CA ARG A 98 15.99 7.55 3.41
C ARG A 98 16.55 6.18 3.71
N ASP A 99 15.75 5.36 4.40
CA ASP A 99 16.21 4.07 4.93
C ASP A 99 16.22 2.96 3.85
N VAL A 100 15.65 3.22 2.67
CA VAL A 100 15.53 2.25 1.56
C VAL A 100 16.39 2.63 0.34
N CYS A 101 16.64 3.91 0.08
CA CYS A 101 17.38 4.34 -1.11
C CYS A 101 18.38 5.48 -0.85
N GLU A 102 19.55 5.44 -1.50
CA GLU A 102 20.56 6.51 -1.41
C GLU A 102 20.16 7.71 -2.31
N PRO A 103 19.73 8.85 -1.74
CA PRO A 103 19.12 9.96 -2.49
C PRO A 103 20.07 10.64 -3.49
N ALA A 104 21.39 10.46 -3.33
CA ALA A 104 22.39 10.98 -4.28
C ALA A 104 22.35 10.28 -5.65
N VAL A 105 21.99 9.00 -5.70
CA VAL A 105 22.09 8.16 -6.91
C VAL A 105 20.80 7.44 -7.29
N PHE A 106 19.78 7.45 -6.44
CA PHE A 106 18.53 6.74 -6.70
C PHE A 106 17.74 7.35 -7.87
N ASP A 107 17.55 6.58 -8.94
CA ASP A 107 16.65 6.92 -10.03
C ASP A 107 15.19 6.66 -9.61
N HIS A 108 14.45 7.75 -9.46
CA HIS A 108 13.07 7.70 -9.02
C HIS A 108 12.08 7.33 -10.13
N GLU A 109 12.51 7.25 -11.40
CA GLU A 109 11.67 6.77 -12.51
C GLU A 109 11.87 5.28 -12.81
N GLU A 110 12.92 4.64 -12.27
CA GLU A 110 13.24 3.23 -12.52
C GLU A 110 12.09 2.31 -12.07
N GLU A 111 11.72 1.34 -12.92
CA GLU A 111 10.66 0.36 -12.63
C GLU A 111 11.19 -0.83 -11.80
N SER A 112 10.39 -1.29 -10.83
CA SER A 112 10.73 -2.46 -10.03
C SER A 112 10.61 -3.76 -10.83
N THR A 113 11.76 -4.33 -11.18
CA THR A 113 11.88 -5.67 -11.80
C THR A 113 11.99 -6.80 -10.77
N ALA A 114 12.23 -6.48 -9.50
CA ALA A 114 12.41 -7.45 -8.43
C ALA A 114 11.17 -8.34 -8.24
N ARG A 115 11.37 -9.57 -7.78
CA ARG A 115 10.31 -10.53 -7.43
C ARG A 115 10.75 -11.32 -6.21
N ILE A 116 9.89 -11.36 -5.18
CA ILE A 116 10.14 -12.11 -3.94
C ILE A 116 9.19 -13.32 -3.81
N ALA A 117 8.04 -13.26 -4.47
CA ALA A 117 7.03 -14.30 -4.38
C ALA A 117 7.52 -15.64 -4.95
N ARG A 118 7.09 -16.74 -4.32
CA ARG A 118 7.48 -18.13 -4.69
C ARG A 118 6.23 -18.99 -4.83
N PRO A 119 6.19 -20.00 -5.72
CA PRO A 119 5.01 -20.82 -5.94
C PRO A 119 4.48 -21.40 -4.62
N LEU A 120 3.20 -21.19 -4.33
CA LEU A 120 2.62 -21.45 -3.01
C LEU A 120 2.76 -22.93 -2.59
N ASP A 121 2.63 -23.85 -3.56
CA ASP A 121 2.81 -25.29 -3.42
C ASP A 121 4.25 -25.73 -3.07
N THR A 122 5.22 -24.81 -3.11
CA THR A 122 6.62 -25.05 -2.67
C THR A 122 6.89 -24.52 -1.27
N ILE A 123 5.93 -23.83 -0.64
CA ILE A 123 6.03 -23.28 0.71
C ILE A 123 5.46 -24.32 1.68
N PRO A 124 6.23 -24.86 2.65
CA PRO A 124 5.69 -25.77 3.65
C PRO A 124 4.69 -25.06 4.57
N ASP A 125 3.67 -25.77 5.03
CA ASP A 125 2.62 -25.26 5.94
C ASP A 125 3.21 -24.51 7.15
N SER A 126 4.31 -25.02 7.72
CA SER A 126 5.05 -24.42 8.83
C SER A 126 5.74 -23.07 8.53
N LYS A 127 5.60 -22.57 7.29
CA LYS A 127 6.06 -21.26 6.83
C LYS A 127 4.94 -20.37 6.30
N LEU A 128 3.69 -20.80 6.29
CA LEU A 128 2.57 -19.94 5.87
C LEU A 128 2.41 -18.73 6.83
N ASP A 129 2.70 -18.92 8.12
CA ASP A 129 2.81 -17.83 9.11
C ASP A 129 3.90 -16.78 8.80
N GLN A 130 4.81 -17.06 7.86
CA GLN A 130 5.89 -16.17 7.42
C GLN A 130 5.52 -15.36 6.17
N LEU A 131 4.33 -15.62 5.58
CA LEU A 131 3.78 -14.83 4.48
C LEU A 131 3.53 -13.39 4.96
N ARG A 132 4.01 -12.45 4.16
CA ARG A 132 4.13 -11.04 4.53
C ARG A 132 2.83 -10.28 4.37
N LEU A 133 2.77 -9.10 4.99
CA LEU A 133 1.76 -8.12 4.65
C LEU A 133 2.02 -7.56 3.25
N ALA A 134 0.96 -7.45 2.46
CA ALA A 134 0.94 -6.74 1.18
C ALA A 134 -0.30 -5.84 1.06
N LEU A 135 -0.30 -4.92 0.09
CA LEU A 135 -1.49 -4.15 -0.30
C LEU A 135 -2.12 -4.72 -1.57
N ASN A 136 -3.39 -5.08 -1.49
CA ASN A 136 -4.22 -5.28 -2.67
C ASN A 136 -4.78 -3.93 -3.13
N VAL A 137 -4.26 -3.38 -4.24
CA VAL A 137 -4.82 -2.19 -4.87
C VAL A 137 -6.07 -2.60 -5.66
N ILE A 138 -7.24 -2.09 -5.30
CA ILE A 138 -8.50 -2.54 -5.88
C ILE A 138 -8.83 -1.73 -7.14
N HIS A 139 -9.06 -0.42 -6.98
CA HIS A 139 -9.42 0.47 -8.09
C HIS A 139 -9.01 1.92 -7.85
N VAL A 140 -8.98 2.69 -8.95
CA VAL A 140 -8.97 4.15 -8.91
C VAL A 140 -10.14 4.64 -9.76
N LYS A 141 -11.12 5.33 -9.16
CA LYS A 141 -12.26 5.92 -9.88
C LYS A 141 -12.12 7.43 -9.96
N VAL A 142 -12.61 8.01 -11.05
CA VAL A 142 -12.80 9.46 -11.18
C VAL A 142 -14.19 9.81 -10.65
N LEU A 143 -14.28 10.37 -9.44
CA LEU A 143 -15.55 10.80 -8.85
C LEU A 143 -16.02 12.14 -9.42
N ALA A 144 -15.10 13.09 -9.65
CA ALA A 144 -15.41 14.40 -10.19
C ALA A 144 -14.31 14.93 -11.11
N SER A 145 -14.71 15.82 -12.02
CA SER A 145 -13.85 16.57 -12.93
C SER A 145 -14.33 18.02 -12.95
N ASP A 146 -13.46 18.95 -12.59
CA ASP A 146 -13.78 20.39 -12.51
C ASP A 146 -13.87 21.05 -13.90
N VAL A 147 -13.66 20.26 -14.96
CA VAL A 147 -13.84 20.66 -16.37
C VAL A 147 -14.96 19.88 -17.08
N GLY A 148 -15.76 19.12 -16.31
CA GLY A 148 -16.81 18.26 -16.84
C GLY A 148 -16.30 16.94 -17.43
N PHE A 149 -17.17 16.26 -18.17
CA PHE A 149 -16.90 14.99 -18.87
C PHE A 149 -17.45 15.08 -20.31
N PRO A 150 -16.90 14.32 -21.28
CA PRO A 150 -15.80 13.37 -21.15
C PRO A 150 -14.42 14.05 -21.04
N VAL A 151 -13.46 13.39 -20.39
CA VAL A 151 -12.06 13.81 -20.34
C VAL A 151 -11.13 12.72 -20.86
N ARG A 152 -10.07 13.10 -21.58
CA ARG A 152 -9.03 12.21 -22.09
C ARG A 152 -7.86 12.21 -21.11
N VAL A 153 -7.80 11.22 -20.22
CA VAL A 153 -6.83 11.12 -19.13
C VAL A 153 -5.62 10.29 -19.55
N TYR A 154 -4.43 10.80 -19.24
CA TYR A 154 -3.16 10.10 -19.40
C TYR A 154 -2.21 10.44 -18.24
N GLY A 155 -1.03 9.82 -18.20
CA GLY A 155 -0.04 9.96 -17.13
C GLY A 155 0.09 8.69 -16.31
N THR A 156 0.48 8.82 -15.04
CA THR A 156 0.83 7.70 -14.17
C THR A 156 0.04 7.68 -12.86
N VAL A 157 -0.23 6.47 -12.39
CA VAL A 157 -0.42 6.13 -10.97
C VAL A 157 0.54 5.01 -10.68
N LEU A 158 1.39 5.17 -9.68
CA LEU A 158 2.34 4.14 -9.26
C LEU A 158 2.37 4.03 -7.74
N MET A 159 2.88 2.91 -7.24
CA MET A 159 3.20 2.74 -5.83
C MET A 159 4.67 2.44 -5.63
N ARG A 160 5.17 2.71 -4.42
CA ARG A 160 6.49 2.30 -3.91
C ARG A 160 6.28 1.49 -2.63
N ASP A 161 7.11 0.47 -2.46
CA ASP A 161 7.12 -0.42 -1.30
C ASP A 161 8.53 -0.53 -0.69
N GLY A 162 8.67 -1.35 0.36
CA GLY A 162 9.91 -1.51 1.11
C GLY A 162 10.96 -2.42 0.47
N LEU A 163 10.75 -2.93 -0.75
CA LEU A 163 11.68 -3.88 -1.40
C LEU A 163 12.88 -3.15 -2.03
N ASP A 164 12.59 -2.24 -2.96
CA ASP A 164 13.59 -1.48 -3.72
C ASP A 164 13.21 -0.01 -3.89
N PHE A 165 12.06 0.42 -3.36
CA PHE A 165 11.45 1.75 -3.52
C PHE A 165 11.21 2.18 -4.98
N LYS A 166 11.40 1.30 -5.96
CA LYS A 166 11.26 1.59 -7.39
C LYS A 166 9.78 1.65 -7.79
N CYS A 167 9.52 2.15 -8.99
CA CYS A 167 8.17 2.34 -9.49
C CYS A 167 7.47 0.99 -9.69
N ILE A 168 6.33 0.78 -9.03
CA ILE A 168 5.37 -0.26 -9.37
C ILE A 168 4.18 0.43 -10.03
N TYR A 169 4.15 0.45 -11.37
CA TYR A 169 3.08 1.13 -12.10
C TYR A 169 1.73 0.42 -11.91
N LEU A 170 0.74 1.19 -11.44
CA LEU A 170 -0.65 0.77 -11.28
C LEU A 170 -1.49 1.21 -12.49
N PHE A 171 -1.17 2.37 -13.06
CA PHE A 171 -1.70 2.91 -14.31
C PHE A 171 -0.58 3.66 -15.02
N GLN A 172 -0.40 3.42 -16.32
CA GLN A 172 0.55 4.15 -17.15
C GLN A 172 -0.04 4.28 -18.55
N ARG A 173 -0.25 5.51 -19.02
CA ARG A 173 -0.72 5.80 -20.38
C ARG A 173 -0.08 7.07 -20.91
N ASP A 174 0.40 7.01 -22.14
CA ASP A 174 0.93 8.16 -22.86
C ASP A 174 -0.17 9.08 -23.40
N ARG A 175 0.22 10.30 -23.79
CA ARG A 175 -0.68 11.30 -24.38
C ARG A 175 -1.44 10.76 -25.59
N ASP A 176 -0.82 9.91 -26.39
CA ASP A 176 -1.45 9.33 -27.59
C ASP A 176 -2.30 8.09 -27.33
N ASN A 177 -2.22 7.52 -26.12
CA ASN A 177 -3.04 6.40 -25.67
C ASN A 177 -3.91 6.78 -24.45
N CYS A 178 -4.46 8.01 -24.44
CA CYS A 178 -5.37 8.46 -23.38
C CYS A 178 -6.52 7.47 -23.14
N GLN A 179 -6.88 7.26 -21.87
CA GLN A 179 -8.18 6.69 -21.53
C GLN A 179 -9.25 7.79 -21.60
N VAL A 180 -10.36 7.53 -22.27
CA VAL A 180 -11.55 8.39 -22.17
C VAL A 180 -12.30 8.02 -20.89
N ILE A 181 -12.58 9.01 -20.05
CA ILE A 181 -13.46 8.90 -18.89
C ILE A 181 -14.71 9.69 -19.23
N SER A 182 -15.86 9.01 -19.30
CA SER A 182 -17.10 9.58 -19.86
C SER A 182 -18.09 10.06 -18.80
N SER A 183 -17.97 9.58 -17.55
CA SER A 183 -18.87 9.93 -16.46
C SER A 183 -18.24 9.76 -15.06
N PRO A 184 -18.82 10.38 -14.01
CA PRO A 184 -18.47 10.09 -12.61
C PRO A 184 -18.52 8.60 -12.27
N GLY A 185 -17.59 8.15 -11.45
CA GLY A 185 -17.49 6.76 -10.98
C GLY A 185 -16.77 5.80 -11.95
N GLU A 186 -16.36 6.26 -13.14
CA GLU A 186 -15.55 5.45 -14.05
C GLU A 186 -14.15 5.18 -13.50
N MET A 187 -13.70 3.93 -13.67
CA MET A 187 -12.39 3.46 -13.20
C MET A 187 -11.30 3.72 -14.24
N LEU A 188 -10.11 4.09 -13.78
CA LEU A 188 -8.88 3.98 -14.56
C LEU A 188 -8.61 2.51 -14.89
N ALA A 189 -8.11 2.28 -16.11
CA ALA A 189 -7.69 0.99 -16.62
C ALA A 189 -6.36 0.60 -15.97
N LEU A 190 -6.41 0.16 -14.71
CA LEU A 190 -5.23 -0.26 -13.97
C LEU A 190 -4.56 -1.44 -14.68
N THR A 191 -3.24 -1.35 -14.85
CA THR A 191 -2.40 -2.37 -15.46
C THR A 191 -1.61 -3.18 -14.43
N GLY A 192 -1.52 -2.69 -13.20
CA GLY A 192 -0.75 -3.30 -12.12
C GLY A 192 -1.49 -3.41 -10.78
N PRO A 193 -0.78 -3.81 -9.72
CA PRO A 193 0.69 -3.95 -9.69
C PRO A 193 1.18 -5.17 -10.49
N ASN A 194 2.42 -5.10 -11.00
CA ASN A 194 3.03 -6.18 -11.81
C ASN A 194 3.61 -7.34 -10.96
N ARG A 195 3.58 -7.20 -9.63
CA ARG A 195 4.02 -8.11 -8.57
C ARG A 195 3.24 -7.82 -7.29
N GLY A 196 3.20 -8.76 -6.35
CA GLY A 196 2.85 -8.46 -4.96
C GLY A 196 3.77 -7.37 -4.39
N PRO A 197 3.23 -6.29 -3.78
CA PRO A 197 4.04 -5.30 -3.07
C PRO A 197 4.50 -5.88 -1.73
N PHE A 198 5.75 -5.64 -1.39
CA PHE A 198 6.40 -6.11 -0.16
C PHE A 198 6.04 -5.23 1.04
N GLU A 199 6.22 -5.79 2.24
CA GLU A 199 6.02 -5.10 3.50
C GLU A 199 6.85 -3.80 3.59
N ALA A 200 6.24 -2.73 4.09
CA ALA A 200 6.83 -1.40 4.19
C ALA A 200 6.38 -0.70 5.48
N THR A 201 7.22 0.18 6.02
CA THR A 201 6.84 1.13 7.08
C THR A 201 5.73 2.07 6.59
N THR A 202 5.90 2.60 5.38
CA THR A 202 4.94 3.44 4.66
C THR A 202 4.86 3.00 3.21
N PHE A 203 3.65 2.70 2.74
CA PHE A 203 3.37 2.55 1.31
C PHE A 203 3.10 3.93 0.71
N TYR A 204 3.80 4.26 -0.37
CA TYR A 204 3.60 5.53 -1.07
C TYR A 204 2.87 5.30 -2.39
N PHE A 205 1.87 6.13 -2.68
CA PHE A 205 1.22 6.19 -4.00
C PHE A 205 1.47 7.55 -4.63
N GLU A 206 2.11 7.58 -5.79
CA GLU A 206 2.31 8.78 -6.60
C GLU A 206 1.25 8.81 -7.70
N ILE A 207 0.46 9.90 -7.73
CA ILE A 207 -0.53 10.15 -8.78
C ILE A 207 -0.04 11.36 -9.57
N ASN A 208 0.08 11.22 -10.89
CA ASN A 208 0.46 12.27 -11.82
C ASN A 208 -0.34 12.12 -13.14
N LEU A 209 -1.61 12.52 -13.09
CA LEU A 209 -2.56 12.42 -14.19
C LEU A 209 -2.78 13.78 -14.86
N LYS A 210 -2.98 13.76 -16.17
CA LYS A 210 -3.22 14.93 -17.03
C LYS A 210 -4.43 14.70 -17.93
N ILE A 211 -5.10 15.79 -18.32
CA ILE A 211 -6.07 15.81 -19.42
C ILE A 211 -5.36 16.25 -20.69
N ARG A 212 -5.55 15.52 -21.79
CA ARG A 212 -5.09 15.87 -23.13
C ARG A 212 -5.93 16.99 -23.76
N GLY A 213 -5.32 18.15 -23.94
CA GLY A 213 -5.80 19.22 -24.81
C GLY A 213 -5.67 18.87 -26.29
N GLU A 214 -5.90 19.82 -27.19
CA GLU A 214 -5.64 19.62 -28.61
C GLU A 214 -4.12 19.50 -28.83
N GLU A 215 -3.40 20.54 -28.44
CA GLU A 215 -1.94 20.63 -28.41
C GLU A 215 -1.37 20.34 -27.01
N GLN A 216 -0.08 19.97 -26.93
CA GLN A 216 0.58 19.62 -25.67
C GLN A 216 0.64 20.79 -24.68
N ILE A 217 0.72 22.04 -25.17
CA ILE A 217 0.70 23.25 -24.33
C ILE A 217 -0.68 23.48 -23.67
N MET A 218 -1.74 22.88 -24.21
CA MET A 218 -3.10 22.93 -23.66
C MET A 218 -3.41 21.75 -22.73
N ASP A 219 -2.45 20.85 -22.47
CA ASP A 219 -2.64 19.77 -21.52
C ASP A 219 -2.68 20.31 -20.09
N ARG A 220 -3.61 19.81 -19.28
CA ARG A 220 -3.88 20.31 -17.92
C ARG A 220 -3.63 19.20 -16.89
N ILE A 221 -3.06 19.54 -15.74
CA ILE A 221 -2.91 18.58 -14.63
C ILE A 221 -4.31 18.22 -14.11
N PHE A 222 -4.61 16.93 -14.08
CA PHE A 222 -5.90 16.41 -13.63
C PHE A 222 -5.88 16.10 -12.14
N CYS A 223 -4.87 15.35 -11.71
CA CYS A 223 -4.60 15.00 -10.32
C CYS A 223 -3.08 14.91 -10.16
N ARG A 224 -2.50 15.59 -9.17
CA ARG A 224 -1.07 15.42 -8.87
C ARG A 224 -0.82 15.53 -7.37
N THR A 225 -0.55 14.39 -6.74
CA THR A 225 -0.39 14.27 -5.28
C THR A 225 0.40 13.01 -4.93
N LEU A 226 1.07 13.05 -3.78
CA LEU A 226 1.51 11.88 -3.04
C LEU A 226 0.41 11.43 -2.06
N ILE A 227 0.36 10.14 -1.76
CA ILE A 227 -0.41 9.57 -0.64
C ILE A 227 0.51 8.63 0.12
N GLY A 228 0.75 8.90 1.40
CA GLY A 228 1.33 7.94 2.33
C GLY A 228 0.25 7.04 2.94
N GLN A 229 0.62 5.81 3.25
CA GLN A 229 -0.11 4.95 4.16
C GLN A 229 0.87 4.20 5.06
N ASP A 230 0.90 4.63 6.31
CA ASP A 230 1.79 4.08 7.34
C ASP A 230 1.21 2.79 7.95
N TYR A 231 2.11 1.99 8.52
CA TYR A 231 1.83 0.86 9.41
C TYR A 231 1.53 1.35 10.85
N PRO A 232 0.66 0.71 11.65
CA PRO A 232 -0.09 -0.52 11.36
C PRO A 232 -1.25 -0.29 10.40
N LEU A 233 -1.54 -1.36 9.66
CA LEU A 233 -2.62 -1.42 8.69
C LEU A 233 -3.76 -2.26 9.24
N ASP A 234 -4.98 -1.71 9.24
CA ASP A 234 -6.19 -2.50 9.47
C ASP A 234 -6.54 -3.37 8.24
N GLN A 235 -7.24 -4.48 8.51
CA GLN A 235 -7.56 -5.52 7.52
C GLN A 235 -8.73 -5.15 6.58
N TRP A 236 -9.29 -3.95 6.74
CA TRP A 236 -10.47 -3.48 6.03
C TRP A 236 -10.12 -2.77 4.73
N THR A 237 -11.08 -2.73 3.81
CA THR A 237 -10.92 -2.04 2.53
C THR A 237 -11.09 -0.54 2.69
N LYS A 238 -9.99 0.19 2.52
CA LYS A 238 -9.95 1.65 2.58
C LYS A 238 -10.34 2.24 1.25
N LYS A 239 -11.27 3.20 1.26
CA LYS A 239 -11.65 4.02 0.11
C LYS A 239 -11.28 5.47 0.40
N LYS A 240 -10.11 5.92 -0.05
CA LYS A 240 -9.64 7.29 0.15
C LYS A 240 -10.18 8.18 -0.97
N GLN A 241 -10.94 9.21 -0.60
CA GLN A 241 -11.32 10.27 -1.52
C GLN A 241 -10.20 11.33 -1.60
N ILE A 242 -9.68 11.57 -2.80
CA ILE A 242 -8.52 12.42 -3.06
C ILE A 242 -8.95 13.55 -3.99
N SER A 243 -9.07 14.77 -3.46
CA SER A 243 -9.31 15.96 -4.27
C SER A 243 -8.00 16.67 -4.53
N SER A 244 -7.65 16.87 -5.80
CA SER A 244 -6.38 17.48 -6.21
C SER A 244 -6.50 18.06 -7.61
N TRP A 245 -5.91 19.24 -7.83
CA TRP A 245 -5.90 19.96 -9.12
C TRP A 245 -7.27 20.16 -9.77
N LEU A 246 -7.67 19.32 -10.74
CA LEU A 246 -8.92 19.45 -11.51
C LEU A 246 -9.87 18.26 -11.31
N SER A 247 -9.60 17.41 -10.30
CA SER A 247 -10.32 16.15 -10.12
C SER A 247 -10.62 15.86 -8.66
N THR A 248 -11.49 14.86 -8.48
CA THR A 248 -11.60 14.11 -7.23
C THR A 248 -11.64 12.63 -7.58
N LEU A 249 -10.76 11.85 -6.97
CA LEU A 249 -10.62 10.40 -7.19
C LEU A 249 -11.08 9.61 -5.96
N GLU A 250 -11.55 8.38 -6.17
CA GLU A 250 -11.64 7.35 -5.12
C GLU A 250 -10.53 6.34 -5.36
N PHE A 251 -9.57 6.25 -4.45
CA PHE A 251 -8.51 5.25 -4.45
C PHE A 251 -8.84 4.16 -3.43
N ALA A 252 -9.07 2.93 -3.88
CA ALA A 252 -9.45 1.81 -3.04
C ALA A 252 -8.34 0.76 -2.96
N TYR A 253 -8.05 0.31 -1.75
CA TYR A 253 -7.09 -0.76 -1.46
C TYR A 253 -7.43 -1.45 -0.15
N ARG A 254 -6.93 -2.67 0.01
CA ARG A 254 -7.05 -3.47 1.24
C ARG A 254 -5.68 -3.94 1.67
N SER A 255 -5.44 -3.99 2.97
CA SER A 255 -4.23 -4.58 3.52
C SER A 255 -4.45 -6.05 3.81
N VAL A 256 -3.53 -6.87 3.32
CA VAL A 256 -3.63 -8.32 3.28
C VAL A 256 -2.46 -8.86 4.08
N HIS A 257 -2.74 -9.44 5.26
CA HIS A 257 -1.77 -10.27 5.98
C HIS A 257 -1.66 -11.62 5.28
N TYR A 258 -0.62 -12.41 5.56
CA TYR A 258 -0.43 -13.74 4.99
C TYR A 258 -0.63 -13.76 3.45
N ALA A 259 -0.02 -12.80 2.77
CA ALA A 259 -0.42 -12.46 1.41
C ALA A 259 0.07 -13.45 0.35
N VAL A 260 -0.84 -13.79 -0.56
CA VAL A 260 -0.61 -14.57 -1.76
C VAL A 260 -0.93 -13.69 -2.98
N GLU A 261 -0.12 -13.79 -4.03
CA GLU A 261 -0.46 -13.26 -5.35
C GLU A 261 -1.07 -14.36 -6.22
N ALA A 262 -2.24 -14.07 -6.79
CA ALA A 262 -2.88 -14.89 -7.82
C ALA A 262 -2.69 -14.21 -9.18
N THR A 263 -1.94 -14.87 -10.06
CA THR A 263 -1.79 -14.44 -11.46
C THR A 263 -2.78 -15.21 -12.33
N VAL A 264 -3.80 -14.52 -12.83
CA VAL A 264 -4.88 -15.06 -13.65
C VAL A 264 -4.53 -14.96 -15.13
N GLY A 265 -4.86 -15.99 -15.89
CA GLY A 265 -4.82 -16.01 -17.35
C GLY A 265 -6.11 -16.59 -17.93
N ILE A 266 -6.42 -16.25 -19.19
CA ILE A 266 -7.59 -16.81 -19.89
C ILE A 266 -7.30 -17.05 -21.37
N SER A 267 -7.72 -18.21 -21.88
CA SER A 267 -7.48 -18.64 -23.25
C SER A 267 -8.75 -19.12 -23.96
N ILE A 268 -8.93 -18.74 -25.23
CA ILE A 268 -10.07 -19.14 -26.06
C ILE A 268 -9.80 -20.50 -26.71
N LEU A 269 -10.36 -21.57 -26.14
CA LEU A 269 -10.24 -22.91 -26.72
C LEU A 269 -11.17 -23.13 -27.92
N ARG A 270 -12.39 -22.56 -27.89
CA ARG A 270 -13.34 -22.57 -29.00
C ARG A 270 -14.20 -21.30 -28.96
N GLY A 271 -14.44 -20.67 -30.10
CA GLY A 271 -15.32 -19.50 -30.20
C GLY A 271 -14.81 -18.45 -31.20
N PRO A 272 -15.37 -17.24 -31.19
CA PRO A 272 -14.85 -16.10 -31.96
C PRO A 272 -13.40 -15.75 -31.64
N ARG A 273 -12.65 -15.27 -32.64
CA ARG A 273 -11.23 -14.86 -32.54
C ARG A 273 -10.91 -13.65 -31.64
N LYS A 274 -11.91 -13.11 -30.96
CA LYS A 274 -11.82 -11.93 -30.10
C LYS A 274 -12.77 -12.18 -28.94
N PHE A 275 -12.28 -12.05 -27.71
CA PHE A 275 -13.15 -12.15 -26.54
C PHE A 275 -13.92 -10.83 -26.40
N TYR A 276 -15.25 -10.90 -26.47
CA TYR A 276 -16.12 -9.76 -26.21
C TYR A 276 -16.83 -10.03 -24.88
N GLY A 277 -16.38 -9.36 -23.84
CA GLY A 277 -16.70 -9.65 -22.46
C GLY A 277 -15.86 -8.84 -21.47
N SER A 278 -15.93 -9.26 -20.21
CA SER A 278 -15.10 -8.75 -19.11
C SER A 278 -14.69 -9.89 -18.18
N LEU A 279 -13.58 -9.68 -17.48
CA LEU A 279 -13.10 -10.51 -16.38
C LEU A 279 -12.90 -9.61 -15.17
N VAL A 280 -13.65 -9.88 -14.11
CA VAL A 280 -13.62 -9.11 -12.86
C VAL A 280 -13.30 -10.08 -11.72
N ALA A 281 -12.37 -9.70 -10.86
CA ALA A 281 -12.03 -10.42 -9.64
C ALA A 281 -12.55 -9.69 -8.39
N CYS A 282 -12.87 -10.45 -7.36
CA CYS A 282 -13.01 -10.02 -5.97
C CYS A 282 -12.54 -11.19 -5.08
N THR A 283 -12.56 -11.07 -3.75
CA THR A 283 -12.24 -12.19 -2.85
C THR A 283 -13.49 -12.67 -2.11
N SER A 284 -13.41 -13.79 -1.39
CA SER A 284 -14.48 -14.27 -0.51
C SER A 284 -14.86 -13.23 0.56
N GLU A 285 -13.86 -12.54 1.12
CA GLU A 285 -14.03 -11.56 2.21
C GLU A 285 -14.25 -10.12 1.71
N ASP A 286 -13.80 -9.77 0.50
CA ASP A 286 -14.04 -8.45 -0.10
C ASP A 286 -14.68 -8.53 -1.49
N SER A 287 -15.94 -8.11 -1.57
CA SER A 287 -16.73 -8.02 -2.81
C SER A 287 -16.41 -6.83 -3.72
N ASN A 288 -15.49 -5.93 -3.34
CA ASN A 288 -15.06 -4.82 -4.20
C ASN A 288 -14.38 -5.33 -5.48
N GLU A 289 -14.76 -4.76 -6.62
CA GLU A 289 -14.45 -5.31 -7.93
C GLU A 289 -13.13 -4.79 -8.53
N MET A 290 -12.20 -5.72 -8.77
CA MET A 290 -10.96 -5.53 -9.52
C MET A 290 -11.18 -5.96 -10.98
N VAL A 291 -11.27 -5.00 -11.90
CA VAL A 291 -11.48 -5.32 -13.32
C VAL A 291 -10.14 -5.68 -13.96
N LEU A 292 -9.97 -6.96 -14.32
CA LEU A 292 -8.75 -7.51 -14.92
C LEU A 292 -8.73 -7.33 -16.46
N TYR A 293 -9.92 -7.33 -17.06
CA TYR A 293 -10.15 -7.11 -18.48
C TYR A 293 -11.58 -6.61 -18.74
N ASP A 294 -11.75 -5.65 -19.64
CA ASP A 294 -13.06 -5.22 -20.16
C ASP A 294 -12.95 -4.75 -21.61
N SER A 295 -13.61 -5.48 -22.52
CA SER A 295 -13.57 -5.20 -23.96
C SER A 295 -14.40 -3.97 -24.39
N GLU A 296 -15.43 -3.57 -23.64
CA GLU A 296 -16.28 -2.42 -23.95
C GLU A 296 -15.73 -1.15 -23.31
N ARG A 297 -15.31 -1.23 -22.04
CA ARG A 297 -14.88 -0.07 -21.24
C ARG A 297 -13.54 0.50 -21.65
N TRP A 298 -12.60 -0.35 -22.07
CA TRP A 298 -11.20 0.03 -22.25
C TRP A 298 -10.66 -0.19 -23.68
N GLY A 299 -11.53 -0.57 -24.62
CA GLY A 299 -11.19 -0.74 -26.04
C GLY A 299 -10.18 -1.85 -26.34
N ALA A 300 -9.80 -2.64 -25.32
CA ALA A 300 -8.84 -3.73 -25.40
C ALA A 300 -9.45 -4.92 -26.15
N VAL A 301 -9.59 -4.80 -27.47
CA VAL A 301 -10.00 -5.92 -28.33
C VAL A 301 -8.80 -6.85 -28.52
N ALA A 302 -8.45 -7.56 -27.46
CA ALA A 302 -7.45 -8.61 -27.44
C ALA A 302 -7.80 -9.65 -28.52
N THR A 303 -7.07 -9.61 -29.63
CA THR A 303 -6.89 -10.76 -30.50
C THR A 303 -6.15 -11.81 -29.71
N TYR A 304 -6.65 -13.04 -29.69
CA TYR A 304 -5.91 -14.10 -29.02
C TYR A 304 -4.58 -14.34 -29.75
N ALA A 305 -3.50 -14.61 -29.00
CA ALA A 305 -2.21 -14.96 -29.60
C ALA A 305 -2.29 -16.36 -30.26
N ALA A 306 -1.24 -16.86 -30.91
CA ALA A 306 -1.33 -18.11 -31.68
C ALA A 306 -1.81 -19.34 -30.87
N ASP A 307 -1.63 -19.31 -29.55
CA ASP A 307 -1.94 -20.36 -28.57
C ASP A 307 -3.38 -20.34 -28.00
N GLY A 308 -4.15 -19.26 -28.19
CA GLY A 308 -5.46 -19.08 -27.54
C GLY A 308 -5.51 -17.95 -26.50
N SER A 309 -4.37 -17.46 -26.00
CA SER A 309 -4.30 -16.56 -24.86
C SER A 309 -4.88 -15.17 -25.13
N VAL A 310 -5.61 -14.62 -24.16
CA VAL A 310 -6.17 -13.26 -24.17
C VAL A 310 -5.30 -12.38 -23.27
N ALA A 311 -4.76 -11.29 -23.83
CA ALA A 311 -4.03 -10.29 -23.04
C ALA A 311 -4.98 -9.58 -22.06
N LEU A 312 -4.90 -9.94 -20.78
CA LEU A 312 -5.50 -9.17 -19.68
C LEU A 312 -4.72 -7.86 -19.51
N ILE A 313 -5.39 -6.78 -19.10
CA ILE A 313 -4.65 -5.53 -18.82
C ILE A 313 -3.96 -5.59 -17.45
N ARG A 314 -4.55 -6.34 -16.51
CA ARG A 314 -4.04 -6.59 -15.17
C ARG A 314 -4.30 -8.06 -14.83
N PRO A 315 -3.28 -8.92 -14.79
CA PRO A 315 -3.46 -10.33 -14.47
C PRO A 315 -3.39 -10.64 -12.96
N LEU A 316 -2.84 -9.72 -12.14
CA LEU A 316 -2.48 -10.00 -10.76
C LEU A 316 -3.49 -9.44 -9.74
N VAL A 317 -3.86 -10.30 -8.79
CA VAL A 317 -4.68 -10.02 -7.61
C VAL A 317 -3.89 -10.44 -6.36
N VAL A 318 -4.01 -9.68 -5.26
CA VAL A 318 -3.42 -10.02 -3.97
C VAL A 318 -4.54 -10.33 -2.98
N LEU A 319 -4.45 -11.45 -2.28
CA LEU A 319 -5.45 -11.95 -1.32
C LEU A 319 -4.78 -12.77 -0.21
N ARG A 320 -5.54 -13.07 0.84
CA ARG A 320 -5.06 -13.83 2.01
C ARG A 320 -5.00 -15.32 1.66
N GLU A 321 -4.13 -16.07 2.32
CA GLU A 321 -3.96 -17.51 2.07
C GLU A 321 -5.21 -18.36 2.41
N ASP A 322 -6.06 -17.90 3.34
CA ASP A 322 -7.36 -18.49 3.67
C ASP A 322 -8.54 -17.86 2.89
N GLU A 323 -8.28 -16.98 1.92
CA GLU A 323 -9.31 -16.36 1.08
C GLU A 323 -9.37 -16.97 -0.33
N ASP A 324 -10.59 -17.18 -0.84
CA ASP A 324 -10.81 -17.62 -2.21
C ASP A 324 -10.77 -16.44 -3.19
N LEU A 325 -10.30 -16.70 -4.39
CA LEU A 325 -10.42 -15.78 -5.52
C LEU A 325 -11.77 -15.98 -6.22
N VAL A 326 -12.59 -14.94 -6.28
CA VAL A 326 -13.90 -14.97 -6.96
C VAL A 326 -13.80 -14.29 -8.32
N LEU A 327 -13.89 -15.07 -9.39
CA LEU A 327 -13.84 -14.59 -10.78
C LEU A 327 -15.24 -14.50 -11.40
N LYS A 328 -15.64 -13.30 -11.80
CA LYS A 328 -16.86 -13.01 -12.58
C LYS A 328 -16.46 -12.89 -14.05
N VAL A 329 -16.74 -13.93 -14.84
CA VAL A 329 -16.46 -13.95 -16.29
C VAL A 329 -17.73 -13.62 -17.04
N SER A 330 -17.74 -12.50 -17.77
CA SER A 330 -18.89 -12.07 -18.56
C SER A 330 -18.61 -12.17 -20.05
N SER A 331 -19.62 -12.52 -20.86
CA SER A 331 -19.56 -12.32 -22.32
C SER A 331 -20.72 -11.49 -22.83
N PHE A 332 -20.39 -10.56 -23.73
CA PHE A 332 -21.30 -9.56 -24.27
C PHE A 332 -21.94 -10.08 -25.55
N GLY A 333 -23.27 -9.91 -25.66
CA GLY A 333 -24.01 -10.34 -26.83
C GLY A 333 -23.89 -9.34 -27.98
N ARG A 334 -24.11 -9.79 -29.23
CA ARG A 334 -24.21 -8.85 -30.36
C ARG A 334 -25.54 -8.10 -30.30
N GLY A 335 -25.49 -6.83 -29.88
CA GLY A 335 -26.59 -5.86 -29.97
C GLY A 335 -26.91 -5.18 -28.64
N ARG A 336 -27.25 -3.88 -28.67
CA ARG A 336 -27.44 -2.98 -27.50
C ARG A 336 -28.48 -3.41 -26.45
N ARG A 337 -29.18 -4.53 -26.63
CA ARG A 337 -30.19 -5.08 -25.69
C ARG A 337 -29.85 -6.48 -25.18
N ALA A 338 -28.76 -7.10 -25.63
CA ALA A 338 -28.36 -8.41 -25.17
C ALA A 338 -27.73 -8.30 -23.76
N LYS A 339 -28.44 -8.79 -22.73
CA LYS A 339 -27.89 -8.84 -21.38
C LYS A 339 -26.58 -9.65 -21.37
N PRO A 340 -25.51 -9.17 -20.68
CA PRO A 340 -24.33 -9.99 -20.43
C PRO A 340 -24.73 -11.33 -19.79
N LYS A 341 -24.10 -12.41 -20.23
CA LYS A 341 -24.11 -13.66 -19.47
C LYS A 341 -22.89 -13.63 -18.58
N THR A 342 -23.05 -13.89 -17.29
CA THR A 342 -21.94 -13.90 -16.32
C THR A 342 -21.93 -15.24 -15.62
N ASN A 343 -20.78 -15.92 -15.62
CA ASN A 343 -20.49 -17.01 -14.69
C ASN A 343 -19.68 -16.45 -13.54
N VAL A 344 -20.00 -16.87 -12.31
CA VAL A 344 -19.20 -16.61 -11.10
C VAL A 344 -18.50 -17.91 -10.73
N LEU A 345 -17.22 -17.81 -10.42
CA LEU A 345 -16.33 -18.94 -10.17
C LEU A 345 -15.57 -18.64 -8.88
N THR A 346 -15.73 -19.47 -7.86
CA THR A 346 -14.81 -19.52 -6.72
C THR A 346 -13.59 -20.33 -7.15
N VAL A 347 -12.40 -19.87 -6.79
CA VAL A 347 -11.12 -20.48 -7.16
C VAL A 347 -10.26 -20.60 -5.90
N GLU A 348 -9.97 -21.84 -5.53
CA GLU A 348 -9.19 -22.18 -4.34
C GLU A 348 -7.68 -22.19 -4.66
N HIS A 349 -6.81 -22.13 -3.66
CA HIS A 349 -5.34 -22.12 -3.85
C HIS A 349 -4.78 -23.40 -4.53
N GLY A 350 -5.56 -24.49 -4.53
CA GLY A 350 -5.28 -25.71 -5.28
C GLY A 350 -5.58 -25.63 -6.79
N ASP A 351 -6.44 -24.71 -7.23
CA ASP A 351 -6.87 -24.61 -8.62
C ASP A 351 -5.79 -23.97 -9.50
N ARG A 352 -5.31 -24.72 -10.51
CA ARG A 352 -4.32 -24.23 -11.48
C ARG A 352 -4.87 -24.00 -12.88
N SER A 353 -5.85 -24.79 -13.32
CA SER A 353 -6.64 -24.47 -14.52
C SER A 353 -7.94 -25.25 -14.61
N PHE A 354 -8.97 -24.64 -15.20
CA PHE A 354 -10.25 -25.29 -15.48
C PHE A 354 -10.90 -24.71 -16.74
N ASN A 355 -11.90 -25.42 -17.27
CA ASN A 355 -12.56 -25.11 -18.54
C ASN A 355 -14.02 -24.69 -18.33
N ILE A 356 -14.38 -23.49 -18.77
CA ILE A 356 -15.74 -22.95 -18.65
C ILE A 356 -16.43 -22.76 -20.02
N ARG A 357 -17.76 -22.75 -20.01
CA ARG A 357 -18.58 -22.36 -21.17
C ARG A 357 -19.22 -21.00 -20.92
N GLN A 358 -18.74 -20.00 -21.65
CA GLN A 358 -19.12 -18.60 -21.48
C GLN A 358 -19.85 -18.06 -22.72
N GLY A 359 -21.15 -18.34 -22.82
CA GLY A 359 -21.96 -17.97 -23.99
C GLY A 359 -21.55 -18.75 -25.24
N ARG A 360 -20.84 -18.11 -26.18
CA ARG A 360 -20.31 -18.74 -27.41
C ARG A 360 -18.85 -19.22 -27.30
N TYR A 361 -18.22 -18.99 -26.14
CA TYR A 361 -16.83 -19.33 -25.90
C TYR A 361 -16.71 -20.61 -25.03
N LYS A 362 -15.80 -21.51 -25.39
CA LYS A 362 -15.14 -22.42 -24.44
C LYS A 362 -13.84 -21.73 -24.05
N LEU A 363 -13.71 -21.37 -22.78
CA LEU A 363 -12.53 -20.68 -22.23
C LEU A 363 -11.80 -21.63 -21.29
N GLN A 364 -10.48 -21.59 -21.29
CA GLN A 364 -9.66 -22.09 -20.19
C GLN A 364 -9.29 -20.89 -19.31
N VAL A 365 -9.47 -21.02 -18.01
CA VAL A 365 -8.90 -20.10 -17.02
C VAL A 365 -7.70 -20.80 -16.41
N THR A 366 -6.62 -20.07 -16.20
CA THR A 366 -5.38 -20.55 -15.57
C THR A 366 -5.03 -19.64 -14.40
N ILE A 367 -4.57 -20.20 -13.28
CA ILE A 367 -4.15 -19.43 -12.11
C ILE A 367 -2.79 -19.96 -11.64
N SER A 368 -1.86 -19.04 -11.41
CA SER A 368 -0.61 -19.31 -10.68
C SER A 368 -0.67 -18.61 -9.34
N TRP A 369 -0.45 -19.39 -8.28
CA TRP A 369 -0.46 -18.93 -6.90
C TRP A 369 0.98 -18.84 -6.37
N SER A 370 1.36 -17.69 -5.84
CA SER A 370 2.68 -17.50 -5.21
C SER A 370 2.52 -16.81 -3.86
N GLY A 371 3.13 -17.36 -2.80
CA GLY A 371 3.18 -16.70 -1.50
C GLY A 371 4.21 -15.56 -1.50
N ILE A 372 3.90 -14.45 -0.83
CA ILE A 372 4.82 -13.30 -0.67
C ILE A 372 5.62 -13.49 0.62
N LEU A 373 6.87 -13.94 0.51
CA LEU A 373 7.79 -14.20 1.63
C LEU A 373 9.24 -13.83 1.25
N TRP A 374 10.09 -13.56 2.24
CA TRP A 374 11.50 -13.17 2.04
C TRP A 374 12.39 -14.33 1.55
#